data_AF-A0A520MHT2-F1
#
_entry.id   AF-A0A520MHT2-F1
#
_cell.length_a   1.000
_cell.length_b   1.000
_cell.length_c   1.000
_cell.angle_alpha   90.00
_cell.angle_beta   90.00
_cell.angle_gamma   90.00
#
_symmetry.space_group_name_H-M   'P 1'
#
loop_
_entity.id
_entity.type
_entity.pdbx_description
1 polymer ?
#
loop_
_entity_poly.entity_id
_entity_poly.type
_entity_poly.pdbx_seq_one_letter_code
_entity_poly.pdbx_strand_id
1 'polypeptide(L)' 'MFDVFEKLKKLSRELIEVLGLVLVVAILVSALFGPEVPFFGGIMANVQGMVDALGSSGLGVVVALLILYFWSRR' A
#
# COMPACT_ATOMS: atom_id res chain seq x y z
N MET A 1 4.30 -23.49 18.21
CA MET A 1 5.14 -22.67 17.31
C MET A 1 4.37 -22.23 16.07
N PHE A 2 3.61 -23.10 15.41
CA PHE A 2 2.70 -22.74 14.30
C PHE A 2 1.60 -21.72 14.68
N ASP A 3 1.00 -21.84 15.87
CA ASP A 3 -0.06 -20.92 16.35
C ASP A 3 0.34 -19.44 16.41
N VAL A 4 1.58 -19.16 16.83
CA VAL A 4 2.06 -17.76 16.96
C VAL A 4 2.22 -17.14 15.58
N PHE A 5 2.76 -17.91 14.62
CA PHE A 5 2.91 -17.47 13.25
C PHE A 5 1.56 -17.21 12.58
N GLU A 6 0.58 -18.08 12.78
CA GLU A 6 -0.78 -17.87 12.24
C GLU A 6 -1.45 -16.64 12.84
N LYS A 7 -1.31 -16.41 14.15
CA LYS A 7 -1.81 -15.19 14.80
C LYS A 7 -1.13 -13.93 14.26
N LEU A 8 0.19 -13.94 14.07
CA LEU A 8 0.92 -12.81 13.50
C LEU A 8 0.49 -12.55 12.05
N LYS A 9 0.29 -13.60 11.25
CA LYS A 9 -0.20 -13.49 9.87
C LYS A 9 -1.62 -12.92 9.81
N LYS A 10 -2.48 -13.31 10.74
CA LYS A 10 -3.83 -12.77 10.85
C LYS A 10 -3.79 -11.29 11.24
N LEU A 11 -3.00 -10.95 12.25
CA LEU A 11 -2.86 -9.59 12.73
C LEU A 11 -2.24 -8.67 11.68
N SER A 12 -1.22 -9.12 10.94
CA SER A 12 -0.63 -8.33 9.85
C SER A 12 -1.65 -8.03 8.76
N ARG A 13 -2.47 -9.03 8.41
CA ARG A 13 -3.55 -8.85 7.44
C ARG A 13 -4.58 -7.83 7.92
N GLU A 14 -5.08 -7.96 9.14
CA GLU A 14 -6.06 -7.04 9.71
C GLU A 14 -5.51 -5.61 9.81
N LEU A 15 -4.24 -5.46 10.20
CA LEU A 15 -3.58 -4.16 10.21
C LEU A 15 -3.45 -3.56 8.81
N ILE A 16 -3.05 -4.35 7.81
CA ILE A 16 -2.95 -3.87 6.41
C ILE A 16 -4.32 -3.44 5.90
N GLU A 17 -5.40 -4.17 6.22
CA GLU A 17 -6.76 -3.81 5.82
C GLU A 17 -7.17 -2.44 6.40
N VAL A 18 -6.92 -2.20 7.70
CA VAL A 18 -7.23 -0.92 8.34
C VAL A 18 -6.32 0.20 7.86
N LEU A 19 -5.00 -0.02 7.85
CA LEU A 19 -4.01 0.97 7.41
C LEU A 19 -4.18 1.33 5.94
N GLY A 20 -4.61 0.38 5.09
CA GLY A 20 -4.92 0.63 3.70
C GLY A 20 -6.09 1.61 3.54
N LEU A 21 -7.16 1.45 4.33
CA LEU A 21 -8.27 2.42 4.33
C LEU A 21 -7.82 3.80 4.81
N VAL A 22 -7.03 3.87 5.87
CA VAL A 22 -6.47 5.13 6.38
C VAL A 22 -5.60 5.80 5.33
N LEU A 23 -4.76 5.04 4.63
CA LEU A 23 -3.91 5.55 3.55
C LEU A 23 -4.74 6.14 2.41
N VAL A 24 -5.81 5.48 2.00
CA VAL A 24 -6.71 6.01 0.95
C VAL A 24 -7.32 7.34 1.38
N VAL A 25 -7.87 7.42 2.59
CA VAL A 25 -8.44 8.66 3.12
C VAL A 25 -7.38 9.76 3.19
N ALA A 26 -6.18 9.43 3.66
CA ALA A 26 -5.07 10.37 3.78
C ALA A 26 -4.65 10.96 2.43
N ILE A 27 -4.55 10.13 1.39
CA ILE A 27 -4.24 10.57 0.02
C ILE A 27 -5.34 11.52 -0.49
N LEU A 28 -6.62 11.18 -0.27
CA LEU A 28 -7.74 12.02 -0.68
C LEU A 28 -7.73 13.38 0.03
N VAL A 29 -7.50 13.39 1.35
CA VAL A 29 -7.41 14.62 2.14
C VAL A 29 -6.24 15.48 1.66
N SER A 30 -5.05 14.90 1.47
CA SER A 30 -3.89 15.64 0.95
C SER A 30 -4.12 16.15 -0.49
N ALA A 31 -4.85 15.40 -1.33
CA ALA A 31 -5.19 15.84 -2.68
C ALA A 31 -6.19 17.01 -2.69
N LEU A 32 -7.16 17.03 -1.78
CA LEU A 32 -8.20 18.07 -1.73
C LEU A 32 -7.73 19.36 -1.04
N PHE A 33 -6.96 19.23 0.03
CA PHE A 33 -6.57 20.35 0.89
C PHE A 33 -5.12 20.79 0.72
N GLY A 34 -4.33 20.05 -0.07
CA GLY A 34 -2.92 20.36 -0.34
C GLY A 34 -1.93 19.59 0.55
N PRO A 35 -0.62 19.87 0.43
CA PRO A 35 0.43 19.09 1.10
C PRO A 35 0.60 19.40 2.59
N GLU A 36 0.08 20.52 3.10
CA GLU A 36 0.30 21.02 4.46
C GLU A 36 -0.85 20.70 5.44
N VAL A 37 -1.64 19.66 5.17
CA VAL A 37 -2.75 19.27 6.06
C VAL A 37 -2.20 18.66 7.34
N PRO A 38 -2.74 19.01 8.54
CA PRO A 38 -2.34 18.36 9.78
C PRO A 38 -2.53 16.84 9.71
N PHE A 39 -1.58 16.08 10.29
CA PHE A 39 -1.55 14.61 10.35
C PHE A 39 -1.37 13.88 9.00
N PHE A 40 -1.89 14.41 7.88
CA PHE A 40 -1.78 13.78 6.55
C PHE A 40 -0.84 14.49 5.57
N GLY A 41 -0.18 15.56 6.02
CA GLY A 41 0.76 16.32 5.21
C GLY A 41 1.93 15.47 4.73
N GLY A 42 2.37 15.72 3.49
CA GLY A 42 3.46 14.98 2.85
C GLY A 42 3.15 13.54 2.44
N ILE A 43 1.96 12.99 2.73
CA ILE A 43 1.61 11.61 2.34
C ILE A 43 1.60 11.43 0.83
N MET A 44 1.08 12.41 0.08
CA MET A 44 1.13 12.36 -1.39
C MET A 44 2.58 12.28 -1.90
N ALA A 45 3.49 13.07 -1.34
CA ALA A 45 4.90 13.06 -1.72
C ALA A 45 5.59 11.74 -1.34
N ASN A 46 5.26 11.16 -0.19
CA ASN A 46 5.78 9.85 0.22
C ASN A 46 5.33 8.74 -0.74
N VAL A 47 4.06 8.74 -1.12
CA VAL A 47 3.51 7.75 -2.06
C VAL A 47 4.14 7.92 -3.45
N GLN A 48 4.28 9.16 -3.93
CA GLN A 48 4.98 9.43 -5.19
C GLN A 48 6.43 8.96 -5.14
N GLY A 49 7.17 9.29 -4.08
CA GLY A 49 8.54 8.83 -3.88
C GLY A 49 8.66 7.30 -3.82
N MET A 50 7.68 6.60 -3.24
CA MET A 50 7.63 5.14 -3.27
C MET A 50 7.41 4.61 -4.70
N VAL A 51 6.50 5.22 -5.47
CA VAL A 51 6.25 4.84 -6.87
C VAL A 51 7.50 5.09 -7.73
N ASP A 52 8.16 6.23 -7.54
CA ASP A 52 9.39 6.57 -8.25
C ASP A 52 10.54 5.64 -7.87
N ALA A 53 10.63 5.23 -6.60
CA ALA A 53 11.63 4.28 -6.11
C ALA A 53 11.45 2.87 -6.70
N LEU A 54 10.23 2.49 -7.06
CA LEU A 54 9.99 1.26 -7.83
C LEU A 54 10.53 1.38 -9.25
N GLY A 55 10.63 2.59 -9.81
CA GLY A 55 11.12 2.83 -11.16
C GLY A 55 10.27 2.17 -12.25
N SER A 56 10.68 2.33 -13.51
CA SER A 56 9.98 1.70 -14.65
C SER A 56 10.05 0.17 -14.60
N SER A 57 11.14 -0.38 -14.09
CA SER A 57 11.37 -1.84 -14.01
C SER A 57 10.66 -2.49 -12.81
N GLY A 58 10.60 -1.85 -11.64
CA GLY A 58 9.97 -2.43 -10.45
C GLY A 58 8.44 -2.42 -10.51
N LEU A 59 7.83 -1.39 -11.12
CA LEU A 59 6.40 -1.43 -11.47
C LEU A 59 6.10 -2.56 -12.45
N GLY A 60 7.00 -2.81 -13.42
CA GLY A 60 6.91 -3.95 -14.33
C GLY A 60 6.86 -5.29 -13.61
N VAL A 61 7.67 -5.48 -12.56
CA VAL A 61 7.65 -6.70 -11.73
C VAL A 61 6.34 -6.84 -10.97
N VAL A 62 5.82 -5.76 -10.37
CA VAL A 62 4.52 -5.80 -9.67
C VAL A 62 3.40 -6.17 -10.65
N VAL A 63 3.37 -5.56 -11.83
CA VAL A 63 2.39 -5.89 -12.88
C VAL A 63 2.52 -7.33 -13.34
N ALA A 64 3.74 -7.84 -13.55
CA ALA A 64 3.98 -9.22 -13.94
C ALA A 64 3.46 -10.21 -12.87
N LEU A 65 3.72 -9.94 -11.59
CA LEU A 65 3.22 -10.76 -10.48
C LEU A 65 1.68 -10.73 -10.40
N LEU A 66 1.06 -9.58 -10.64
CA LEU A 66 -0.41 -9.47 -10.70
C LEU A 66 -0.99 -10.31 -11.84
N ILE A 67 -0.39 -10.26 -13.03
CA ILE A 67 -0.82 -11.08 -14.18
C ILE A 67 -0.71 -12.56 -13.84
N LEU A 68 0.43 -13.01 -13.29
CA LEU A 68 0.64 -14.39 -12.87
C LEU A 68 -0.36 -14.83 -11.80
N TYR A 69 -0.64 -13.97 -10.83
CA TYR A 69 -1.63 -14.22 -9.79
C TYR A 69 -3.03 -14.41 -10.37
N PHE A 70 -3.48 -13.51 -11.26
CA PHE A 70 -4.78 -13.62 -11.90
C PHE A 70 -4.88 -14.83 -12.82
N TRP A 71 -3.80 -15.17 -13.54
CA TRP A 71 -3.74 -16.39 -14.34
C TRP A 71 -3.87 -17.62 -13.44
N SER A 72 -3.10 -17.73 -12.35
CA SER A 72 -3.12 -18.89 -11.45
C SER A 72 -4.47 -19.17 -10.78
N ARG A 73 -5.40 -18.20 -10.82
CA ARG A 73 -6.78 -18.34 -10.33
C ARG A 73 -7.79 -18.77 -11.38
N ARG A 74 -7.41 -18.81 -12.67
CA ARG A 74 -8.18 -19.45 -13.75
C ARG A 74 -7.78 -20.92 -13.86
#